data_AF-A0A970YTZ6-F1
#
_entry.id   AF-A0A970YTZ6-F1
#
_cell.length_a   1.000
_cell.length_b   1.000
_cell.length_c   1.000
_cell.angle_alpha   90.00
_cell.angle_beta   90.00
_cell.angle_gamma   90.00
#
_symmetry.space_group_name_H-M   'P 1'
#
loop_
_entity.id
_entity.type
_entity.pdbx_description
1 polymer ?
#
loop_
_entity_poly.entity_id
_entity_poly.type
_entity_poly.pdbx_seq_one_letter_code
_entity_poly.pdbx_strand_id
1 'polypeptide(L)' 'MLAIRLDEKLSSRLDALAKKTGRTKTWFARKAIETYIDDMEDAALAAAAYEEYLLDGGASSPLDDVRRRLGLED' A
#
# COMPACT_ATOMS: atom_id res chain seq x y z
N MET A 1 -4.65 23.61 8.23
CA MET A 1 -5.78 22.92 7.58
C MET A 1 -5.47 22.84 6.10
N LEU A 2 -5.40 21.63 5.53
CA LEU A 2 -5.11 21.42 4.11
C LEU A 2 -6.43 21.40 3.32
N ALA A 3 -6.55 22.24 2.30
CA ALA A 3 -7.69 22.24 1.38
C ALA A 3 -7.24 21.68 0.03
N ILE A 4 -7.86 20.58 -0.40
CA ILE A 4 -7.57 19.93 -1.68
C ILE A 4 -8.77 20.07 -2.62
N ARG A 5 -8.50 20.37 -3.89
CA ARG A 5 -9.53 20.34 -4.93
C ARG A 5 -9.66 18.92 -5.44
N LEU A 6 -10.88 18.40 -5.44
CA LEU A 6 -11.21 17.09 -5.99
C LEU A 6 -12.02 17.28 -7.26
N ASP A 7 -11.81 16.40 -8.24
CA ASP A 7 -12.72 16.32 -9.37
C ASP A 7 -14.11 15.81 -8.93
N GLU A 8 -15.10 16.02 -9.79
CA GLU A 8 -16.50 15.66 -9.51
C GLU A 8 -16.68 14.15 -9.29
N LYS A 9 -15.92 13.32 -10.02
CA LYS A 9 -16.00 11.87 -9.94
C LYS A 9 -15.51 11.37 -8.58
N LEU A 10 -14.38 11.87 -8.10
CA LEU A 10 -13.80 11.51 -6.82
C LEU A 10 -14.66 12.02 -5.66
N SER A 11 -15.13 13.26 -5.76
CA SER A 11 -16.09 13.82 -4.80
C SER A 11 -17.34 12.94 -4.70
N SER A 12 -17.95 12.58 -5.83
CA SER A 12 -19.14 11.71 -5.86
C SER A 12 -18.89 10.32 -5.29
N ARG A 13 -17.70 9.74 -5.49
CA ARG A 13 -17.32 8.46 -4.88
C ARG A 13 -17.23 8.56 -3.36
N LEU A 14 -16.62 9.62 -2.82
CA LEU A 14 -16.55 9.86 -1.38
C LEU A 14 -17.94 10.06 -0.78
N ASP A 15 -18.85 10.71 -1.50
CA ASP A 15 -20.25 10.92 -1.08
C ASP A 15 -21.00 9.60 -0.97
N ALA A 16 -20.87 8.73 -1.97
CA ALA A 16 -21.49 7.41 -1.96
C ALA A 16 -20.96 6.54 -0.80
N LEU A 17 -19.64 6.55 -0.55
CA LEU A 17 -19.03 5.83 0.56
C LEU A 17 -19.50 6.36 1.93
N ALA A 18 -19.57 7.68 2.07
CA ALA A 18 -20.07 8.33 3.27
C ALA A 18 -21.53 7.91 3.57
N LYS A 19 -22.41 7.99 2.57
CA LYS A 19 -23.82 7.59 2.69
C LYS A 19 -23.98 6.12 3.05
N LYS A 20 -23.17 5.23 2.45
CA LYS A 20 -23.28 3.79 2.66
C LYS A 20 -22.79 3.34 4.05
N THR A 21 -21.79 4.02 4.61
CA THR A 21 -21.11 3.58 5.84
C THR A 21 -21.43 4.43 7.07
N GLY A 22 -22.11 5.57 6.90
CA GLY A 22 -22.37 6.54 7.97
C GLY A 22 -21.13 7.33 8.41
N ARG A 23 -20.02 7.25 7.67
CA ARG A 23 -18.78 8.03 7.93
C ARG A 23 -18.75 9.31 7.11
N THR A 24 -17.93 10.27 7.51
CA THR A 24 -17.77 11.54 6.76
C THR A 24 -16.85 11.36 5.55
N LYS A 25 -17.03 12.22 4.53
CA LYS A 25 -16.11 12.28 3.37
C LYS A 25 -14.66 12.50 3.81
N THR A 26 -14.46 13.39 4.79
CA THR A 26 -13.15 13.71 5.38
C THR A 26 -12.49 12.50 6.03
N TRP A 27 -13.27 11.60 6.64
CA TRP A 27 -12.73 10.36 7.20
C TRP A 27 -12.12 9.48 6.11
N PHE A 28 -12.83 9.28 5.00
CA PHE A 28 -12.32 8.50 3.86
C PHE A 28 -11.13 9.16 3.18
N ALA A 29 -11.18 10.47 2.96
CA ALA A 29 -10.07 11.20 2.35
C ALA A 29 -8.81 11.11 3.22
N ARG A 30 -8.95 11.27 4.55
CA ARG A 30 -7.82 11.10 5.48
C ARG A 30 -7.29 9.68 5.44
N LYS A 31 -8.17 8.67 5.53
CA LYS A 31 -7.74 7.27 5.53
C LYS A 31 -7.04 6.87 4.24
N ALA A 32 -7.50 7.36 3.09
CA ALA A 32 -6.81 7.13 1.82
C ALA A 32 -5.41 7.74 1.78
N ILE A 33 -5.22 8.93 2.37
CA ILE A 33 -3.90 9.56 2.48
C ILE A 33 -2.99 8.78 3.43
N GLU A 34 -3.49 8.43 4.62
CA GLU A 34 -2.75 7.62 5.60
C GLU A 34 -2.28 6.30 4.97
N THR A 35 -3.20 5.52 4.39
CA THR A 35 -2.86 4.24 3.76
C THR A 35 -1.87 4.40 2.60
N TYR A 36 -2.01 5.44 1.78
CA TYR A 36 -1.07 5.65 0.68
C TYR A 36 0.33 6.03 1.17
N ILE A 37 0.43 6.78 2.26
CA ILE A 37 1.72 7.09 2.89
C ILE A 37 2.33 5.82 3.47
N ASP A 38 1.55 5.02 4.22
CA ASP A 38 2.00 3.75 4.79
C ASP A 38 2.55 2.83 3.68
N ASP A 39 1.82 2.66 2.58
CA ASP A 39 2.27 1.85 1.43
C ASP A 39 3.58 2.36 0.81
N MET A 40 3.76 3.70 0.73
CA MET A 40 4.98 4.31 0.21
C MET A 40 6.18 4.11 1.15
N GLU A 41 5.96 4.25 2.45
CA GLU A 41 6.98 4.05 3.47
C GLU A 41 7.42 2.59 3.52
N ASP A 42 6.48 1.64 3.49
CA ASP A 42 6.76 0.21 3.44
C ASP A 42 7.56 -0.17 2.18
N ALA A 43 7.17 0.36 1.01
CA ALA A 43 7.90 0.12 -0.24
C ALA A 43 9.33 0.67 -0.19
N ALA A 44 9.52 1.87 0.38
CA ALA A 44 10.84 2.48 0.52
C ALA A 44 11.73 1.70 1.48
N LEU A 45 11.19 1.26 2.63
CA LEU A 45 11.91 0.43 3.59
C LEU A 45 12.30 -0.93 2.99
N ALA A 46 11.38 -1.57 2.27
CA ALA A 46 11.66 -2.84 1.59
C ALA A 46 12.76 -2.69 0.52
N ALA A 47 12.74 -1.60 -0.24
CA ALA A 47 13.77 -1.33 -1.24
C ALA A 47 15.15 -1.12 -0.59
N ALA A 48 15.22 -0.33 0.48
CA ALA A 48 16.46 -0.10 1.22
C ALA A 48 17.02 -1.39 1.83
N ALA A 49 16.16 -2.21 2.45
CA ALA A 49 16.56 -3.49 3.01
C ALA A 49 17.07 -4.47 1.94
N TYR A 50 16.46 -4.45 0.74
CA TYR A 50 16.92 -5.27 -0.38
C TYR A 50 18.26 -4.80 -0.94
N GLU A 51 18.50 -3.49 -0.99
CA GLU A 51 19.80 -2.94 -1.39
C GLU A 51 20.91 -3.37 -0.41
N GLU A 52 20.67 -3.26 0.89
CA GLU A 52 21.61 -3.74 1.93
C GLU A 52 21.88 -5.25 1.80
N TYR A 53 20.82 -6.05 1.61
CA TYR A 53 20.95 -7.50 1.38
C TYR A 53 21.85 -7.83 0.18
N LEU A 54 21.73 -7.08 -0.92
CA LEU A 54 22.59 -7.27 -2.10
C LEU A 54 24.04 -6.85 -1.83
N LEU A 55 24.26 -5.75 -1.10
CA LEU A 55 25.60 -5.29 -0.72
C LEU A 55 26.33 -6.30 0.17
N ASP A 56 25.60 -7.01 1.03
CA ASP A 56 26.11 -8.08 1.88
C ASP A 56 26.33 -9.41 1.13
N GLY A 57 26.14 -9.42 -0.20
CA GLY A 57 26.32 -10.61 -1.05
C GLY A 57 25.13 -11.56 -1.04
N GLY A 58 23.96 -11.10 -0.61
CA GLY A 58 22.71 -11.84 -0.66
C GLY A 58 22.34 -12.27 -2.09
N ALA A 59 21.77 -13.47 -2.21
CA ALA A 59 21.32 -14.04 -3.48
C ALA A 59 19.85 -14.44 -3.39
N SER A 60 19.06 -14.03 -4.39
CA SER A 60 17.68 -14.47 -4.49
C SER A 60 17.59 -15.95 -4.86
N SER A 61 16.49 -16.59 -4.46
CA SER A 61 16.16 -17.96 -4.87
C SER A 61 15.00 -17.92 -5.88
N PRO A 62 14.99 -18.82 -6.89
CA PRO A 62 13.82 -19.01 -7.73
C PRO A 62 12.57 -19.33 -6.90
N LEU A 63 11.41 -18.82 -7.35
CA LEU A 63 10.14 -19.01 -6.64
C LEU A 63 9.80 -20.50 -6.45
N ASP A 64 10.06 -21.33 -7.47
CA ASP A 64 9.81 -22.77 -7.43
C ASP A 64 10.63 -23.46 -6.33
N ASP A 65 11.91 -23.09 -6.17
CA ASP A 65 12.78 -23.63 -5.13
C ASP A 65 12.34 -23.18 -3.73
N VAL A 66 11.82 -21.95 -3.60
CA VAL A 66 11.23 -21.46 -2.35
C VAL A 66 9.96 -22.25 -2.02
N ARG A 67 9.06 -22.44 -2.99
CA ARG A 67 7.82 -23.22 -2.82
C ARG A 67 8.10 -24.65 -2.39
N ARG A 68 9.07 -25.32 -3.02
CA ARG A 68 9.51 -26.66 -2.64
C ARG A 68 10.03 -26.73 -1.21
N ARG A 69 10.93 -25.81 -0.83
CA ARG A 69 11.49 -25.76 0.54
C ARG A 69 10.44 -25.54 1.61
N LEU A 70 9.34 -24.84 1.28
CA LEU A 70 8.26 -24.52 2.22
C LEU A 70 7.07 -25.51 2.14
N GLY A 71 7.10 -26.50 1.25
CA GLY A 71 5.97 -27.43 1.06
C GLY A 71 4.72 -26.77 0.47
N LEU A 72 4.89 -25.78 -0.41
CA LEU A 72 3.83 -25.01 -1.07
C LEU A 72 3.73 -25.32 -2.58
N GLU A 73 3.98 -26.57 -2.96
CA GLU A 73 3.97 -27.03 -4.36
C GLU A 73 2.56 -27.34 -4.92
N ASP A 74 1.51 -27.14 -4.10
CA ASP A 74 0.10 -27.36 -4.47
C ASP A 74 -0.53 -26.16 -5.22
#